data_AF-A0A8T3U7Q0-F1
#
_entry.id   AF-A0A8T3U7Q0-F1
#
_cell.length_a   1.000
_cell.length_b   1.000
_cell.length_c   1.000
_cell.angle_alpha   90.00
_cell.angle_beta   90.00
_cell.angle_gamma   90.00
#
_symmetry.space_group_name_H-M   'P 1'
#
loop_
_entity.id
_entity.type
_entity.pdbx_description
1 polymer ?
#
loop_
_entity_poly.entity_id
_entity_poly.type
_entity_poly.pdbx_seq_one_letter_code
_entity_poly.pdbx_strand_id
1 'polypeptide(L)' 'MNNKAKELNKTFDYQIPENLENSVHLGSRVFVSFGKVKTDGYIIDFSEKSDFECKYIDRNI' A
#
# COMPACT_ATOMS: atom_id res chain seq x y z
N MET A 1 -2.48 5.80 -31.29
CA MET A 1 -2.29 4.77 -30.25
C MET A 1 -2.62 5.40 -28.90
N ASN A 2 -3.56 4.80 -28.15
CA ASN A 2 -4.01 5.23 -26.83
C ASN A 2 -2.89 4.94 -25.80
N ASN A 3 -2.12 5.95 -25.41
CA ASN A 3 -1.09 5.85 -24.36
C ASN A 3 -1.66 5.94 -22.93
N LYS A 4 -2.97 6.14 -22.74
CA LYS A 4 -3.59 6.31 -21.41
C LYS A 4 -3.76 5.00 -20.65
N ALA A 5 -3.90 3.87 -21.34
CA ALA A 5 -4.11 2.57 -20.68
C ALA A 5 -2.87 2.06 -19.92
N LYS A 6 -1.66 2.47 -20.31
CA LYS A 6 -0.40 2.04 -19.65
C LYS A 6 -0.21 2.62 -18.23
N GLU A 7 -0.93 3.68 -17.87
CA GLU A 7 -0.78 4.37 -16.59
C GLU A 7 -1.77 3.94 -15.49
N LEU A 8 -2.62 2.93 -15.74
CA LEU A 8 -3.76 2.68 -14.84
C LEU A 8 -3.42 1.82 -13.61
N ASN A 9 -2.38 0.98 -13.68
CA ASN A 9 -1.98 0.10 -12.58
C ASN A 9 -0.82 0.73 -11.80
N LYS A 10 -1.09 1.84 -11.10
CA LYS A 10 -0.10 2.43 -10.19
C LYS A 10 -0.23 1.82 -8.81
N THR A 11 0.91 1.47 -8.24
CA THR A 11 1.07 1.00 -6.87
C THR A 11 1.55 2.16 -6.01
N PHE A 12 1.37 2.05 -4.71
CA PHE A 12 1.78 3.08 -3.75
C PHE A 12 2.44 2.41 -2.56
N ASP A 13 3.58 2.96 -2.14
CA ASP A 13 4.34 2.43 -1.01
C ASP A 13 3.77 2.95 0.30
N TYR A 14 3.59 2.04 1.25
CA TYR A 14 3.20 2.31 2.62
C TYR A 14 4.13 1.58 3.57
N GLN A 15 4.36 2.16 4.73
CA GLN A 15 5.14 1.52 5.79
C GLN A 15 4.29 0.53 6.57
N ILE A 16 4.91 -0.58 6.94
CA ILE A 16 4.32 -1.58 7.82
C ILE A 16 4.74 -1.21 9.24
N PRO A 17 3.79 -0.95 10.16
CA PRO A 17 4.12 -0.79 11.57
C PRO A 17 4.80 -2.04 12.14
N GLU A 18 5.77 -1.87 13.04
CA GLU A 18 6.50 -2.99 13.67
C GLU A 18 5.56 -4.05 14.26
N ASN A 19 4.46 -3.61 14.89
CA ASN A 19 3.46 -4.51 15.48
C ASN A 19 2.67 -5.33 14.46
N LEU A 20 2.78 -5.01 13.17
CA LEU A 20 2.11 -5.70 12.07
C LEU A 20 3.07 -6.51 11.18
N GLU A 21 4.40 -6.31 11.26
CA GLU A 21 5.40 -6.94 10.37
C GLU A 21 5.22 -8.45 10.22
N ASN A 22 5.06 -9.17 11.33
CA ASN A 22 4.91 -10.63 11.32
C ASN A 22 3.48 -11.11 11.00
N SER A 23 2.53 -10.19 10.83
CA SER A 23 1.11 -10.49 10.71
C SER A 23 0.57 -10.28 9.30
N VAL A 24 1.29 -9.53 8.47
CA VAL A 24 0.90 -9.19 7.10
C VAL A 24 1.73 -9.98 6.11
N HIS A 25 1.08 -10.38 5.02
CA HIS A 25 1.66 -11.21 3.96
C HIS A 25 1.14 -10.71 2.61
N LEU A 26 1.75 -11.14 1.50
CA LEU A 26 1.21 -10.86 0.16
C LEU A 26 -0.27 -11.28 0.08
N GLY A 27 -1.09 -10.43 -0.53
CA GLY A 27 -2.54 -10.59 -0.61
C GLY A 27 -3.31 -10.18 0.64
N SER A 28 -2.65 -9.73 1.72
CA SER A 28 -3.35 -9.23 2.91
C SER A 28 -4.14 -7.97 2.57
N ARG A 29 -5.42 -7.94 2.95
CA ARG A 29 -6.24 -6.73 2.90
C ARG A 29 -5.84 -5.79 4.04
N VAL A 30 -5.57 -4.54 3.71
CA VAL A 30 -5.14 -3.48 4.65
C VAL A 30 -5.97 -2.22 4.43
N PHE A 31 -5.99 -1.33 5.41
CA PHE A 31 -6.55 0.00 5.27
C PHE A 31 -5.45 1.03 5.16
N VAL A 32 -5.67 2.06 4.34
CA VAL A 32 -4.70 3.13 4.11
C VAL A 32 -5.41 4.47 3.98
N SER A 33 -4.69 5.54 4.32
CA SER A 33 -5.12 6.89 3.97
C SER A 33 -4.59 7.24 2.58
N PHE A 34 -5.49 7.46 1.63
CA PHE A 34 -5.16 7.89 0.26
C PHE A 34 -5.70 9.31 0.04
N GLY A 35 -4.79 10.28 -0.03
CA GLY A 35 -5.16 11.70 0.01
C GLY A 35 -5.94 12.04 1.29
N LYS A 36 -7.21 12.42 1.14
CA LYS A 36 -8.12 12.80 2.23
C LYS A 36 -9.09 11.69 2.66
N VAL A 37 -9.08 10.55 1.99
CA VAL A 37 -10.01 9.44 2.28
C VAL A 37 -9.27 8.26 2.87
N LYS A 38 -9.96 7.46 3.69
CA LYS A 38 -9.52 6.10 4.04
C LYS A 38 -10.10 5.12 3.04
N THR A 39 -9.29 4.19 2.56
CA THR A 39 -9.69 3.13 1.63
C THR A 39 -9.00 1.83 2.05
N ASP A 40 -9.51 0.71 1.58
CA ASP A 40 -8.81 -0.56 1.64
C ASP A 40 -7.91 -0.78 0.42
N GLY A 41 -6.97 -1.71 0.55
CA GLY A 41 -6.07 -2.16 -0.50
C GLY A 41 -5.48 -3.53 -0.17
N TYR A 42 -4.62 -4.04 -1.05
CA TYR A 42 -3.94 -5.32 -0.87
C TYR A 42 -2.43 -5.14 -0.97
N ILE A 43 -1.69 -5.85 -0.11
CA ILE A 43 -0.23 -5.94 -0.24
C ILE A 43 0.09 -6.81 -1.45
N ILE A 44 0.86 -6.29 -2.39
CA ILE A 44 1.24 -6.99 -3.62
C ILE A 44 2.76 -7.20 -3.72
N ASP A 45 3.54 -6.48 -2.91
CA ASP A 45 4.99 -6.58 -2.85
C ASP A 45 5.51 -6.04 -1.51
N PHE A 46 6.75 -6.36 -1.17
CA PHE A 46 7.48 -5.79 -0.04
C PHE A 46 8.79 -5.19 -0.52
N SER A 47 9.11 -3.99 -0.01
CA SER A 47 10.38 -3.32 -0.27
C SER A 47 10.97 -2.82 1.05
N GLU A 48 12.30 -2.88 1.17
CA GLU A 48 13.02 -2.32 2.32
C GLU A 48 13.11 -0.78 2.26
N LYS A 49 12.91 -0.19 1.09
CA LYS A 49 13.07 1.25 0.84
C LYS A 49 11.98 1.78 -0.08
N SER A 50 11.71 3.07 0.05
CA SER A 50 10.84 3.83 -0.83
C SER A 50 11.57 5.11 -1.27
N ASP A 51 11.30 5.54 -2.49
CA ASP A 51 11.78 6.83 -3.03
C ASP A 51 10.99 8.03 -2.46
N PHE A 52 9.94 7.76 -1.68
CA PHE A 52 9.01 8.76 -1.15
C PHE A 52 8.75 8.58 0.35
N GLU A 53 8.33 9.66 1.01
CA GLU A 53 7.81 9.56 2.39
C GLU A 53 6.52 8.74 2.41
N CYS A 54 6.52 7.68 3.21
CA CYS A 54 5.40 6.75 3.31
C CYS A 54 4.57 7.00 4.56
N LYS A 55 3.26 6.79 4.43
CA LYS A 55 2.35 6.65 5.58
C LYS A 55 2.29 5.19 6.00
N TYR A 56 1.83 4.94 7.22
CA TYR A 56 1.61 3.58 7.72
C TYR A 56 0.31 2.96 7.19
N ILE A 57 0.31 1.65 7.03
CA ILE A 57 -0.92 0.85 6.87
C ILE A 57 -1.63 0.70 8.22
N ASP A 58 -2.96 0.57 8.16
CA ASP A 58 -3.84 0.23 9.27
C ASP A 58 -4.41 -1.19 9.07
N ARG A 59 -4.73 -1.89 10.17
CA ARG A 59 -5.52 -3.14 10.16
C ARG A 59 -6.78 -2.92 11.00
N ASN A 60 -7.95 -3.32 10.51
CA ASN A 60 -9.09 -3.54 11.42
C ASN A 60 -8.70 -4.74 12.28
N ILE A 61 -8.47 -4.50 13.56
CA ILE A 61 -8.42 -5.54 14.59
C ILE A 61 -9.87 -5.82 15.00
#